data_AF-A0A851BY88-F1
#
_entry.id   AF-A0A851BY88-F1
#
_cell.length_a   1.000
_cell.length_b   1.000
_cell.length_c   1.000
_cell.angle_alpha   90.00
_cell.angle_beta   90.00
_cell.angle_gamma   90.00
#
_symmetry.space_group_name_H-M   'P 1'
#
loop_
_entity.id
_entity.type
_entity.pdbx_description
1 polymer ?
#
loop_
_entity_poly.entity_id
_entity_poly.type
_entity_poly.pdbx_seq_one_letter_code
_entity_poly.pdbx_strand_id
1 'polypeptide(L)'
;SMCEGGELFTWGQNTHGQLGVGSQTTFIAQPQLVKRIKGIPLAQIAAGGAHSTTVSLSGAVYSWGKNSFGQLGLGDTKDRDCPSYVGALEHWKTVFISCGAEHTAVLSKEGLVCTFGAGGAGQLGHNSTRNELLPRVVAELWGARVLQVVCGRWENANNMQHTLVYVPSLDKFYFFGSDDEGQPEDKRKPNQLIPLPINSPWNTGKSCQSNDHCRCTESIFVSSRETINLADVFMHFTQNSYLRGIATLKDKKMADWIYNSSYKHWNTIKKNIRLIFSSEACINGSFLEKRDNHFKTSKEVSGVDMSKVKHFYKKIKEKPEVFQEV
;
A
#
# COMPACT_ATOMS: atom_id res chain seq x y z
N SER A 1 -7.53 15.28 2.69
CA SER A 1 -8.69 14.52 3.19
C SER A 1 -8.36 13.95 4.56
N MET A 2 -9.37 13.80 5.42
CA MET A 2 -9.23 13.18 6.74
C MET A 2 -10.31 12.12 6.91
N CYS A 3 -9.94 10.97 7.48
CA CYS A 3 -10.88 9.95 7.90
C CYS A 3 -10.94 9.96 9.44
N GLU A 4 -12.01 10.49 10.01
CA GLU A 4 -12.27 10.43 11.45
C GLU A 4 -13.54 9.60 11.66
N GLY A 5 -13.49 8.58 12.52
CA GLY A 5 -14.63 7.69 12.76
C GLY A 5 -15.14 6.90 11.54
N GLY A 6 -14.36 6.82 10.46
CA GLY A 6 -14.76 6.17 9.19
C GLY A 6 -15.49 7.10 8.21
N GLU A 7 -15.62 8.38 8.53
CA GLU A 7 -16.20 9.40 7.65
C GLU A 7 -15.10 10.12 6.85
N LEU A 8 -15.33 10.33 5.55
CA LEU A 8 -14.39 11.04 4.68
C LEU A 8 -14.72 12.53 4.59
N PHE A 9 -13.76 13.37 4.99
CA PHE A 9 -13.81 14.81 4.79
C PHE A 9 -12.79 15.29 3.75
N THR A 10 -13.20 16.20 2.87
CA THR A 10 -12.42 16.76 1.77
C THR A 10 -12.55 18.28 1.71
N TRP A 11 -11.49 18.97 1.33
CA TRP A 11 -11.42 20.42 1.18
C TRP A 11 -10.32 20.79 0.18
N GLY A 12 -10.29 22.04 -0.29
CA GLY A 12 -9.34 22.57 -1.26
C GLY A 12 -9.96 22.80 -2.63
N GLN A 13 -9.17 22.58 -3.69
CA GLN A 13 -9.58 22.76 -5.08
C GLN A 13 -10.60 21.71 -5.51
N ASN A 14 -11.64 22.13 -6.24
CA ASN A 14 -12.76 21.29 -6.68
C ASN A 14 -13.20 21.58 -8.13
N THR A 15 -12.31 22.10 -8.96
CA THR A 15 -12.60 22.48 -10.36
C THR A 15 -13.14 21.35 -11.24
N HIS A 16 -12.82 20.11 -10.92
CA HIS A 16 -13.28 18.92 -11.64
C HIS A 16 -14.13 18.00 -10.73
N GLY A 17 -14.57 18.52 -9.58
CA GLY A 17 -15.30 17.72 -8.59
C GLY A 17 -14.42 16.74 -7.80
N GLN A 18 -13.09 16.94 -7.77
CA GLN A 18 -12.13 16.03 -7.12
C GLN A 18 -12.30 15.90 -5.60
N LEU A 19 -13.11 16.75 -4.97
CA LEU A 19 -13.50 16.61 -3.56
C LEU A 19 -14.68 15.64 -3.37
N GLY A 20 -15.45 15.32 -4.41
CA GLY A 20 -16.51 14.30 -4.34
C GLY A 20 -17.80 14.77 -3.65
N VAL A 21 -17.94 16.08 -3.45
CA VAL A 21 -19.09 16.72 -2.78
C VAL A 21 -20.01 17.45 -3.76
N GLY A 22 -19.89 17.17 -5.06
CA GLY A 22 -20.56 17.87 -6.14
C GLY A 22 -19.73 19.01 -6.74
N SER A 23 -20.21 19.58 -7.85
CA SER A 23 -19.50 20.56 -8.69
C SER A 23 -19.94 22.03 -8.48
N GLN A 24 -20.74 22.32 -7.45
CA GLN A 24 -21.33 23.66 -7.25
C GLN A 24 -20.31 24.75 -6.88
N THR A 25 -19.17 24.37 -6.31
CA THR A 25 -18.10 25.28 -5.88
C THR A 25 -16.75 24.79 -6.34
N THR A 26 -15.92 25.69 -6.87
CA THR A 26 -14.57 25.39 -7.38
C THR A 26 -13.50 25.32 -6.28
N PHE A 27 -13.79 25.84 -5.09
CA PHE A 27 -12.91 25.78 -3.92
C PHE A 27 -13.72 25.66 -2.63
N ILE A 28 -13.26 24.82 -1.71
CA ILE A 28 -13.88 24.60 -0.41
C ILE A 28 -12.82 24.80 0.68
N ALA A 29 -12.98 25.85 1.50
CA ALA A 29 -11.98 26.22 2.50
C ALA A 29 -11.97 25.32 3.75
N GLN A 30 -13.10 24.69 4.08
CA GLN A 30 -13.27 23.91 5.30
C GLN A 30 -13.58 22.43 4.99
N PRO A 31 -13.17 21.47 5.83
CA PRO A 31 -13.47 20.06 5.63
C PRO A 31 -14.97 19.79 5.45
N GLN A 32 -15.35 19.23 4.31
CA GLN A 32 -16.73 18.88 3.99
C GLN A 32 -16.87 17.36 3.85
N LEU A 33 -17.96 16.82 4.42
CA LEU A 33 -18.27 15.40 4.36
C LEU A 33 -18.65 14.94 2.95
N VAL A 34 -18.00 13.87 2.49
CA VAL A 34 -18.34 13.17 1.24
C VAL A 34 -19.53 12.25 1.47
N LYS A 35 -20.75 12.81 1.40
CA LYS A 35 -22.00 12.15 1.78
C LYS A 35 -22.24 10.80 1.06
N ARG A 36 -21.79 10.66 -0.19
CA ARG A 36 -22.10 9.50 -1.05
C ARG A 36 -21.46 8.19 -0.60
N ILE A 37 -20.40 8.26 0.20
CA ILE A 37 -19.70 7.10 0.75
C ILE A 37 -19.78 7.05 2.28
N LYS A 38 -20.69 7.82 2.88
CA LYS A 38 -20.94 7.76 4.33
C LYS A 38 -21.39 6.35 4.71
N GLY A 39 -20.81 5.81 5.78
CA GLY A 39 -21.10 4.47 6.28
C GLY A 39 -20.31 3.34 5.60
N ILE A 40 -19.52 3.65 4.56
CA ILE A 40 -18.60 2.68 3.97
C ILE A 40 -17.29 2.73 4.76
N PRO A 41 -16.84 1.63 5.39
CA PRO A 41 -15.58 1.64 6.11
C PRO A 41 -14.40 1.72 5.13
N LEU A 42 -13.71 2.86 5.13
CA LEU A 42 -12.59 3.12 4.21
C LEU A 42 -11.27 2.59 4.78
N ALA A 43 -10.48 1.93 3.93
CA ALA A 43 -9.14 1.45 4.24
C ALA A 43 -8.08 2.48 3.87
N GLN A 44 -8.23 3.13 2.71
CA GLN A 44 -7.27 4.09 2.19
C GLN A 44 -7.95 5.11 1.27
N ILE A 45 -7.40 6.32 1.23
CA ILE A 45 -7.68 7.32 0.20
C ILE A 45 -6.38 7.75 -0.47
N ALA A 46 -6.44 7.96 -1.79
CA ALA A 46 -5.38 8.53 -2.59
C ALA A 46 -5.93 9.70 -3.42
N ALA A 47 -5.11 10.73 -3.60
CA ALA A 47 -5.40 11.87 -4.45
C ALA A 47 -4.34 11.95 -5.55
N GLY A 48 -4.76 12.14 -6.78
CA GLY A 48 -3.91 12.47 -7.92
C GLY A 48 -3.89 13.97 -8.20
N GLY A 49 -3.58 14.37 -9.44
CA GLY A 49 -3.51 15.78 -9.82
C GLY A 49 -4.87 16.50 -9.70
N ALA A 50 -5.91 15.92 -10.25
CA ALA A 50 -7.29 16.44 -10.18
C ALA A 50 -8.33 15.33 -10.05
N HIS A 51 -7.96 14.18 -9.48
CA HIS A 51 -8.86 13.06 -9.21
C HIS A 51 -8.55 12.45 -7.85
N SER A 52 -9.49 11.68 -7.34
CA SER A 52 -9.42 11.04 -6.03
C SER A 52 -9.93 9.62 -6.15
N THR A 53 -9.32 8.71 -5.40
CA THR A 53 -9.68 7.30 -5.33
C THR A 53 -9.68 6.85 -3.88
N THR A 54 -10.60 5.97 -3.51
CA THR A 54 -10.62 5.32 -2.19
C THR A 54 -10.88 3.83 -2.34
N VAL A 55 -10.37 3.06 -1.40
CA VAL A 55 -10.68 1.64 -1.25
C VAL A 55 -11.24 1.40 0.15
N SER A 56 -12.32 0.62 0.21
CA SER A 56 -12.96 0.18 1.46
C SER A 56 -12.27 -1.04 2.08
N LEU A 57 -12.59 -1.36 3.34
CA LEU A 57 -12.09 -2.57 3.99
C LEU A 57 -12.52 -3.87 3.29
N SER A 58 -13.59 -3.86 2.50
CA SER A 58 -14.01 -5.02 1.69
C SER A 58 -13.25 -5.13 0.36
N GLY A 59 -12.44 -4.12 0.00
CA GLY A 59 -11.73 -4.04 -1.27
C GLY A 59 -12.50 -3.36 -2.40
N ALA A 60 -13.71 -2.84 -2.14
CA ALA A 60 -14.45 -2.03 -3.12
C ALA A 60 -13.75 -0.68 -3.36
N VAL A 61 -13.60 -0.31 -4.64
CA VAL A 61 -12.91 0.91 -5.08
C VAL A 61 -13.90 1.93 -5.62
N TYR A 62 -13.74 3.18 -5.21
CA TYR A 62 -14.50 4.32 -5.73
C TYR A 62 -13.54 5.40 -6.22
N SER A 63 -13.87 6.02 -7.36
CA SER A 63 -13.08 7.08 -7.99
C SER A 63 -13.97 8.27 -8.38
N TRP A 64 -13.38 9.48 -8.34
CA TRP A 64 -14.05 10.72 -8.74
C TRP A 64 -13.05 11.83 -9.10
N GLY A 65 -13.52 12.90 -9.71
CA GLY A 65 -12.76 14.04 -10.21
C GLY A 65 -12.61 14.03 -11.74
N LYS A 66 -11.49 14.61 -12.21
CA LYS A 66 -11.10 14.68 -13.63
C LYS A 66 -10.90 13.27 -14.21
N ASN A 67 -11.40 13.04 -15.43
CA ASN A 67 -11.34 11.74 -16.11
C ASN A 67 -10.93 11.83 -17.60
N SER A 68 -10.32 12.93 -18.05
CA SER A 68 -10.00 13.14 -19.47
C SER A 68 -9.20 12.01 -20.14
N PHE A 69 -8.46 11.22 -19.36
CA PHE A 69 -7.64 10.11 -19.82
C PHE A 69 -8.11 8.74 -19.32
N GLY A 70 -9.26 8.65 -18.65
CA GLY A 70 -9.75 7.40 -18.06
C GLY A 70 -9.18 7.08 -16.68
N GLN A 71 -8.56 8.05 -15.99
CA GLN A 71 -7.93 7.85 -14.68
C GLN A 71 -8.90 7.42 -13.56
N LEU A 72 -10.21 7.47 -13.81
CA LEU A 72 -11.24 6.95 -12.91
C LEU A 72 -11.51 5.45 -13.12
N GLY A 73 -11.13 4.85 -14.26
CA GLY A 73 -11.30 3.41 -14.52
C GLY A 73 -12.75 2.99 -14.81
N LEU A 74 -13.59 3.92 -15.25
CA LEU A 74 -15.03 3.73 -15.43
C LEU A 74 -15.44 3.36 -16.87
N GLY A 75 -14.48 3.15 -17.76
CA GLY A 75 -14.72 2.83 -19.18
C GLY A 75 -15.13 4.02 -20.04
N ASP A 76 -15.02 5.23 -19.52
CA ASP A 76 -15.30 6.49 -20.22
C ASP A 76 -14.27 7.57 -19.85
N THR A 77 -14.41 8.76 -20.46
CA THR A 77 -13.58 9.94 -20.18
C THR A 77 -14.35 11.08 -19.52
N LYS A 78 -15.47 10.78 -18.86
CA LYS A 78 -16.35 11.77 -18.23
C LYS A 78 -15.95 12.01 -16.78
N ASP A 79 -15.76 13.27 -16.42
CA ASP A 79 -15.53 13.70 -15.04
C ASP A 79 -16.70 13.26 -14.13
N ARG A 80 -16.39 12.96 -12.87
CA ARG A 80 -17.39 12.60 -11.86
C ARG A 80 -17.22 13.49 -10.65
N ASP A 81 -18.23 14.26 -10.29
CA ASP A 81 -18.16 15.17 -9.14
C ASP A 81 -18.50 14.51 -7.79
N CYS A 82 -18.80 13.22 -7.83
CA CYS A 82 -19.11 12.39 -6.68
C CYS A 82 -18.44 11.00 -6.82
N PRO A 83 -18.09 10.33 -5.71
CA PRO A 83 -17.57 8.97 -5.73
C PRO A 83 -18.42 8.04 -6.62
N SER A 84 -17.75 7.36 -7.54
CA SER A 84 -18.36 6.42 -8.47
C SER A 84 -17.68 5.06 -8.30
N TYR A 85 -18.48 4.00 -8.23
CA TYR A 85 -17.98 2.65 -8.04
C TYR A 85 -17.25 2.12 -9.28
N VAL A 86 -16.04 1.58 -9.10
CA VAL A 86 -15.23 1.01 -10.18
C VAL A 86 -15.51 -0.49 -10.30
N GLY A 87 -16.61 -0.85 -10.96
CA GLY A 87 -17.07 -2.24 -11.05
C GLY A 87 -16.07 -3.23 -11.66
N ALA A 88 -15.17 -2.75 -12.53
CA ALA A 88 -14.09 -3.58 -13.10
C ALA A 88 -13.12 -4.16 -12.05
N LEU A 89 -13.12 -3.61 -10.82
CA LEU A 89 -12.27 -4.06 -9.70
C LEU A 89 -13.04 -4.84 -8.62
N GLU A 90 -14.32 -5.16 -8.82
CA GLU A 90 -15.17 -5.80 -7.78
C GLU A 90 -14.56 -7.08 -7.20
N HIS A 91 -14.01 -7.93 -8.07
CA HIS A 91 -13.43 -9.22 -7.68
C HIS A 91 -11.91 -9.18 -7.48
N TRP A 92 -11.30 -7.99 -7.53
CA TRP A 92 -9.84 -7.81 -7.45
C TRP A 92 -9.29 -7.82 -6.02
N LYS A 93 -10.15 -7.75 -5.00
CA LYS A 93 -9.74 -7.66 -3.58
C LYS A 93 -8.63 -6.63 -3.36
N THR A 94 -8.89 -5.41 -3.82
CA THR A 94 -7.95 -4.31 -3.72
C THR A 94 -7.55 -4.06 -2.26
N VAL A 95 -6.25 -3.94 -2.00
CA VAL A 95 -5.71 -3.63 -0.67
C VAL A 95 -4.93 -2.32 -0.63
N PHE A 96 -4.53 -1.80 -1.80
CA PHE A 96 -3.78 -0.56 -1.87
C PHE A 96 -4.06 0.18 -3.18
N ILE A 97 -4.05 1.51 -3.10
CA ILE A 97 -4.25 2.41 -4.23
C ILE A 97 -3.15 3.49 -4.28
N SER A 98 -2.77 3.89 -5.47
CA SER A 98 -1.87 5.02 -5.71
C SER A 98 -2.37 5.85 -6.88
N CYS A 99 -2.27 7.18 -6.77
CA CYS A 99 -2.72 8.11 -7.80
C CYS A 99 -1.56 9.04 -8.17
N GLY A 100 -1.21 9.04 -9.45
CA GLY A 100 -0.29 10.01 -10.04
C GLY A 100 -1.02 11.25 -10.51
N ALA A 101 -0.38 12.06 -11.37
CA ALA A 101 -1.03 13.24 -11.93
C ALA A 101 -2.33 12.89 -12.68
N GLU A 102 -2.25 11.94 -13.61
CA GLU A 102 -3.34 11.59 -14.54
C GLU A 102 -3.50 10.07 -14.75
N HIS A 103 -2.99 9.26 -13.83
CA HIS A 103 -3.16 7.80 -13.84
C HIS A 103 -3.35 7.26 -12.42
N THR A 104 -3.93 6.08 -12.33
CA THR A 104 -4.18 5.36 -11.09
C THR A 104 -3.57 3.97 -11.17
N ALA A 105 -2.94 3.54 -10.07
CA ALA A 105 -2.50 2.16 -9.88
C ALA A 105 -3.23 1.54 -8.68
N VAL A 106 -3.54 0.26 -8.82
CA VAL A 106 -4.28 -0.54 -7.85
C VAL A 106 -3.52 -1.83 -7.60
N LEU A 107 -3.39 -2.21 -6.33
CA LEU A 107 -2.75 -3.43 -5.89
C LEU A 107 -3.76 -4.34 -5.18
N SER A 108 -3.88 -5.57 -5.68
CA SER A 108 -4.69 -6.63 -5.08
C SER A 108 -3.98 -7.30 -3.90
N LYS A 109 -4.74 -8.01 -3.07
CA LYS A 109 -4.21 -8.83 -1.97
C LYS A 109 -3.22 -9.91 -2.45
N GLU A 110 -3.43 -10.41 -3.67
CA GLU A 110 -2.59 -11.43 -4.30
C GLU A 110 -1.31 -10.84 -4.94
N GLY A 111 -1.11 -9.52 -4.87
CA GLY A 111 0.08 -8.85 -5.36
C GLY A 111 0.07 -8.57 -6.87
N LEU A 112 -1.11 -8.59 -7.49
CA LEU A 112 -1.31 -8.14 -8.88
C LEU A 112 -1.48 -6.62 -8.92
N VAL A 113 -0.84 -5.99 -9.92
CA VAL A 113 -0.92 -4.55 -10.17
C VAL A 113 -1.79 -4.30 -11.40
N CYS A 114 -2.80 -3.44 -11.23
CA CYS A 114 -3.58 -2.85 -12.31
C CYS A 114 -3.21 -1.37 -12.44
N THR A 115 -3.17 -0.87 -13.67
CA THR A 115 -2.97 0.56 -13.99
C THR A 115 -4.02 1.01 -14.99
N PHE A 116 -4.42 2.28 -14.90
CA PHE A 116 -5.36 2.92 -15.82
C PHE A 116 -5.23 4.45 -15.81
N GLY A 117 -5.75 5.11 -16.83
CA GLY A 117 -5.61 6.55 -17.07
C GLY A 117 -4.65 6.88 -18.21
N ALA A 118 -3.92 7.98 -18.05
CA ALA A 118 -2.96 8.46 -19.06
C ALA A 118 -1.82 7.47 -19.26
N GLY A 119 -1.51 7.14 -20.52
CA GLY A 119 -0.43 6.23 -20.90
C GLY A 119 0.68 6.86 -21.73
N GLY A 120 0.59 8.14 -22.07
CA GLY A 120 1.48 8.79 -23.04
C GLY A 120 2.98 8.72 -22.73
N ALA A 121 3.35 8.57 -21.44
CA ALA A 121 4.73 8.44 -20.98
C ALA A 121 5.15 6.99 -20.70
N GLY A 122 4.29 6.00 -20.93
CA GLY A 122 4.55 4.60 -20.55
C GLY A 122 4.28 4.29 -19.08
N GLN A 123 3.74 5.23 -18.31
CA GLN A 123 3.51 5.14 -16.86
C GLN A 123 2.54 4.02 -16.45
N LEU A 124 1.84 3.40 -17.41
CA LEU A 124 0.96 2.26 -17.19
C LEU A 124 1.68 0.91 -17.31
N GLY A 125 2.84 0.84 -17.96
CA GLY A 125 3.65 -0.38 -18.03
C GLY A 125 3.11 -1.47 -18.97
N HIS A 126 2.29 -1.08 -19.96
CA HIS A 126 1.64 -2.02 -20.89
C HIS A 126 2.34 -2.17 -22.23
N ASN A 127 3.62 -1.78 -22.32
CA ASN A 127 4.36 -1.70 -23.58
C ASN A 127 3.62 -0.86 -24.65
N SER A 128 2.99 0.22 -24.21
CA SER A 128 2.14 1.07 -25.04
C SER A 128 2.07 2.48 -24.48
N THR A 129 1.82 3.46 -25.35
CA THR A 129 1.55 4.85 -24.97
C THR A 129 0.06 5.19 -24.94
N ARG A 130 -0.81 4.20 -25.14
CA ARG A 130 -2.27 4.37 -25.15
C ARG A 130 -2.80 4.57 -23.74
N ASN A 131 -3.83 5.40 -23.62
CA ASN A 131 -4.62 5.52 -22.40
C ASN A 131 -5.46 4.26 -22.18
N GLU A 132 -5.67 3.91 -20.91
CA GLU A 132 -6.51 2.78 -20.51
C GLU A 132 -7.71 3.31 -19.72
N LEU A 133 -8.91 3.15 -20.29
CA LEU A 133 -10.16 3.63 -19.68
C LEU A 133 -10.70 2.69 -18.59
N LEU A 134 -10.20 1.45 -18.58
CA LEU A 134 -10.51 0.42 -17.60
C LEU A 134 -9.20 -0.07 -16.97
N PRO A 135 -9.24 -0.54 -15.71
CA PRO A 135 -8.10 -1.18 -15.08
C PRO A 135 -7.54 -2.33 -15.92
N ARG A 136 -6.25 -2.24 -16.25
CA ARG A 136 -5.53 -3.28 -17.00
C ARG A 136 -4.36 -3.81 -16.19
N VAL A 137 -4.18 -5.12 -16.22
CA VAL A 137 -3.08 -5.78 -15.50
C VAL A 137 -1.74 -5.43 -16.14
N VAL A 138 -0.76 -5.08 -15.32
CA VAL A 138 0.64 -4.95 -15.74
C VAL A 138 1.23 -6.35 -15.88
N ALA A 139 1.14 -6.93 -17.07
CA ALA A 139 1.48 -8.33 -17.34
C ALA A 139 2.93 -8.70 -16.93
N GLU A 140 3.88 -7.79 -17.11
CA GLU A 140 5.30 -8.01 -16.76
C GLU A 140 5.53 -8.18 -15.24
N LEU A 141 4.59 -7.75 -14.40
CA LEU A 141 4.65 -7.93 -12.93
C LEU A 141 3.84 -9.14 -12.47
N TRP A 142 3.24 -9.91 -13.39
CA TRP A 142 2.44 -11.06 -13.03
C TRP A 142 3.28 -12.10 -12.28
N GLY A 143 2.79 -12.54 -11.12
CA GLY A 143 3.48 -13.52 -10.28
C GLY A 143 4.61 -12.95 -9.42
N ALA A 144 4.99 -11.68 -9.59
CA ALA A 144 6.02 -11.02 -8.80
C ALA A 144 5.60 -10.74 -7.34
N ARG A 145 4.32 -10.95 -6.98
CA ARG A 145 3.75 -10.69 -5.64
C ARG A 145 4.16 -9.32 -5.11
N VAL A 146 3.74 -8.28 -5.81
CA VAL A 146 4.04 -6.89 -5.48
C VAL A 146 3.55 -6.55 -4.08
N LEU A 147 4.37 -5.84 -3.30
CA LEU A 147 4.01 -5.35 -1.97
C LEU A 147 3.51 -3.91 -1.98
N GLN A 148 4.10 -3.08 -2.85
CA GLN A 148 3.78 -1.67 -2.92
C GLN A 148 3.94 -1.14 -4.34
N VAL A 149 3.04 -0.23 -4.70
CA VAL A 149 3.05 0.52 -5.95
C VAL A 149 2.94 2.00 -5.62
N VAL A 150 3.66 2.86 -6.35
CA VAL A 150 3.56 4.29 -6.19
C VAL A 150 3.58 4.96 -7.56
N CYS A 151 2.61 5.83 -7.78
CA CYS A 151 2.53 6.68 -8.95
C CYS A 151 3.21 8.03 -8.67
N GLY A 152 4.13 8.42 -9.56
CA GLY A 152 4.80 9.70 -9.53
C GLY A 152 3.81 10.86 -9.58
N ARG A 153 4.08 11.88 -8.76
CA ARG A 153 3.28 13.11 -8.68
C ARG A 153 4.01 14.28 -9.32
N TRP A 154 3.23 15.26 -9.72
CA TRP A 154 3.72 16.56 -10.18
C TRP A 154 4.41 17.28 -9.03
N GLU A 155 5.74 17.43 -9.10
CA GLU A 155 6.49 18.32 -8.21
C GLU A 155 7.39 19.24 -9.06
N ASN A 156 7.25 20.56 -8.86
CA ASN A 156 8.08 21.63 -9.42
C ASN A 156 8.20 21.65 -10.95
N ALA A 157 7.12 22.05 -11.63
CA ALA A 157 7.03 22.32 -13.08
C ALA A 157 7.40 21.16 -14.04
N ASN A 158 7.90 20.05 -13.52
CA ASN A 158 8.30 18.88 -14.27
C ASN A 158 7.21 17.81 -14.17
N ASN A 159 6.70 17.40 -15.33
CA ASN A 159 5.63 16.42 -15.46
C ASN A 159 6.18 15.00 -15.29
N MET A 160 6.53 14.62 -14.05
CA MET A 160 6.97 13.26 -13.76
C MET A 160 5.78 12.28 -13.87
N GLN A 161 5.75 11.54 -14.97
CA GLN A 161 4.73 10.52 -15.25
C GLN A 161 5.37 9.14 -15.18
N HIS A 162 5.53 8.60 -13.98
CA HIS A 162 6.10 7.27 -13.76
C HIS A 162 5.36 6.47 -12.69
N THR A 163 5.64 5.18 -12.64
CA THR A 163 5.20 4.25 -11.61
C THR A 163 6.40 3.46 -11.11
N LEU A 164 6.49 3.34 -9.79
CA LEU A 164 7.50 2.56 -9.07
C LEU A 164 6.82 1.42 -8.32
N VAL A 165 7.43 0.24 -8.38
CA VAL A 165 6.90 -0.99 -7.79
C VAL A 165 7.98 -1.68 -6.98
N TYR A 166 7.65 -2.16 -5.78
CA TYR A 166 8.54 -2.98 -4.97
C TYR A 166 8.10 -4.45 -4.93
N VAL A 167 9.05 -5.34 -5.24
CA VAL A 167 8.88 -6.79 -5.24
C VAL A 167 9.79 -7.40 -4.17
N PRO A 168 9.24 -7.78 -2.98
CA PRO A 168 10.05 -8.26 -1.87
C PRO A 168 10.73 -9.61 -2.12
N SER A 169 10.11 -10.49 -2.89
CA SER A 169 10.67 -11.82 -3.17
C SER A 169 11.96 -11.76 -4.00
N LEU A 170 12.16 -10.67 -4.73
CA LEU A 170 13.34 -10.41 -5.55
C LEU A 170 14.24 -9.33 -4.96
N ASP A 171 13.79 -8.69 -3.87
CA ASP A 171 14.35 -7.45 -3.32
C ASP A 171 14.70 -6.42 -4.39
N LYS A 172 13.75 -6.20 -5.32
CA LYS A 172 13.94 -5.34 -6.49
C LYS A 172 12.83 -4.30 -6.59
N PHE A 173 13.25 -3.13 -7.07
CA PHE A 173 12.34 -2.09 -7.52
C PHE A 173 12.19 -2.18 -9.03
N TYR A 174 11.00 -1.88 -9.52
CA TYR A 174 10.69 -1.79 -10.94
C TYR A 174 10.20 -0.39 -11.24
N PHE A 175 10.66 0.16 -12.36
CA PHE A 175 10.29 1.48 -12.85
C PHE A 175 9.69 1.39 -14.26
N PHE A 176 8.68 2.21 -14.52
CA PHE A 176 8.13 2.44 -15.85
C PHE A 176 7.48 3.82 -15.92
N GLY A 177 7.52 4.43 -17.10
CA GLY A 177 7.14 5.82 -17.32
C GLY A 177 8.32 6.70 -17.74
N SER A 178 8.11 8.01 -17.63
CA SER A 178 9.11 9.05 -17.92
C SER A 178 9.82 9.51 -16.64
N ASP A 179 11.15 9.65 -16.73
CA ASP A 179 12.00 10.31 -15.74
C ASP A 179 12.31 11.79 -16.11
N ASP A 180 11.52 12.38 -17.01
CA ASP A 180 11.77 13.73 -17.56
C ASP A 180 11.72 14.83 -16.49
N GLU A 181 12.90 15.27 -16.04
CA GLU A 181 13.09 16.46 -15.20
C GLU A 181 13.25 17.76 -16.00
N GLY A 182 12.44 17.97 -17.04
CA GLY A 182 12.51 19.21 -17.82
C GLY A 182 13.81 19.38 -18.61
N GLN A 183 14.48 18.28 -18.96
CA GLN A 183 15.69 18.31 -19.78
C GLN A 183 15.39 18.78 -21.22
N PRO A 184 16.36 19.43 -21.90
CA PRO A 184 16.26 19.78 -23.32
C PRO A 184 15.91 18.56 -24.17
N GLU A 185 15.10 18.72 -25.21
CA GLU A 185 14.56 17.61 -26.03
C GLU A 185 15.63 16.63 -26.54
N ASP A 186 16.82 17.15 -26.85
CA ASP A 186 17.96 16.40 -27.38
C ASP A 186 18.66 15.49 -26.34
N LYS A 187 18.28 15.58 -25.06
CA LYS A 187 18.84 14.78 -23.96
C LYS A 187 17.82 13.92 -23.22
N ARG A 188 16.54 13.94 -23.63
CA ARG A 188 15.50 13.14 -22.97
C ARG A 188 15.79 11.65 -23.11
N LYS A 189 15.74 10.93 -21.98
CA LYS A 189 15.77 9.47 -22.02
C LYS A 189 14.46 8.97 -22.63
N PRO A 190 14.50 7.85 -23.36
CA PRO A 190 13.29 7.25 -23.87
C PRO A 190 12.39 6.79 -22.72
N ASN A 191 11.08 7.02 -22.88
CA ASN A 191 10.06 6.57 -21.95
C ASN A 191 10.14 5.05 -21.73
N GLN A 192 10.09 4.63 -20.47
CA GLN A 192 10.16 3.24 -20.07
C GLN A 192 8.76 2.60 -20.15
N LEU A 193 8.41 1.98 -21.29
CA LEU A 193 7.04 1.50 -21.55
C LEU A 193 6.65 0.21 -20.81
N ILE A 194 7.62 -0.50 -20.25
CA ILE A 194 7.44 -1.73 -19.47
C ILE A 194 8.18 -1.64 -18.13
N PRO A 195 7.70 -2.31 -17.08
CA PRO A 195 8.42 -2.39 -15.80
C PRO A 195 9.82 -3.00 -16.00
N LEU A 196 10.87 -2.22 -15.75
CA LEU A 196 12.24 -2.73 -15.70
C LEU A 196 12.82 -2.62 -14.31
N PRO A 197 13.61 -3.61 -13.88
CA PRO A 197 14.26 -3.58 -12.57
C PRO A 197 15.26 -2.42 -12.53
N ILE A 198 15.25 -1.67 -11.44
CA ILE A 198 16.24 -0.65 -11.12
C ILE A 198 17.05 -1.09 -9.89
N ASN A 199 18.33 -0.75 -9.89
CA ASN A 199 19.18 -0.98 -8.72
C ASN A 199 18.71 -0.05 -7.59
N SER A 200 18.59 -0.56 -6.37
CA SER A 200 18.33 0.31 -5.22
C SER A 200 19.50 1.30 -5.07
N PRO A 201 19.28 2.62 -4.98
CA PRO A 201 20.34 3.53 -4.55
C PRO A 201 20.63 3.22 -3.08
N TRP A 202 21.65 2.39 -2.85
CA TRP A 202 22.00 1.93 -1.52
C TRP A 202 22.75 3.03 -0.78
N ASN A 203 22.05 3.69 0.15
CA ASN A 203 22.63 4.10 1.41
C ASN A 203 21.80 3.43 2.51
N THR A 204 22.05 2.15 2.83
CA THR A 204 21.77 1.69 4.20
C THR A 204 22.77 2.35 5.15
N GLY A 205 22.59 3.64 5.39
CA GLY A 205 22.83 4.13 6.72
C GLY A 205 21.84 3.38 7.61
N LYS A 206 22.29 2.30 8.25
CA LYS A 206 21.69 1.92 9.52
C LYS A 206 21.88 3.12 10.45
N SER A 207 21.00 4.11 10.41
CA SER A 207 20.74 4.91 11.60
C SER A 207 19.77 4.12 12.49
N CYS A 208 20.19 2.91 12.86
CA CYS A 208 19.85 2.41 14.18
C CYS A 208 20.70 3.21 15.18
N GLN A 209 20.50 4.53 15.25
CA GLN A 209 20.81 5.22 16.49
C GLN A 209 19.63 4.95 17.40
N SER A 210 19.89 4.01 18.31
CA SER A 210 19.21 3.79 19.56
C SER A 210 18.22 4.90 19.93
N ASN A 211 16.93 4.59 19.90
CA ASN A 211 16.12 4.46 21.11
C ASN A 211 14.66 4.22 20.73
N ASP A 212 14.04 3.36 21.51
CA ASP A 212 12.62 3.16 21.77
C ASP A 212 11.57 3.84 20.88
N HIS A 213 10.59 3.00 20.52
CA HIS A 213 9.24 3.31 20.04
C HIS A 213 9.04 3.54 18.53
N CYS A 214 7.83 3.17 18.16
CA CYS A 214 7.10 3.50 16.94
C CYS A 214 7.32 2.58 15.73
N ARG A 215 6.20 2.43 15.01
CA ARG A 215 5.99 1.77 13.72
C ARG A 215 7.31 1.48 12.99
N CYS A 216 7.56 0.22 12.61
CA CYS A 216 8.55 -0.06 11.58
C CYS A 216 8.00 0.42 10.22
N THR A 217 7.88 1.73 10.05
CA THR A 217 7.86 2.38 8.75
C THR A 217 9.30 2.33 8.25
N GLU A 218 9.65 1.27 7.52
CA GLU A 218 10.82 1.28 6.65
C GLU A 218 10.51 2.23 5.50
N SER A 219 10.91 3.50 5.64
CA SER A 219 10.89 4.48 4.56
C SER A 219 12.04 4.17 3.62
N ILE A 220 11.73 3.61 2.45
CA ILE A 220 12.73 3.28 1.43
C ILE A 220 12.85 4.45 0.45
N PHE A 221 13.98 5.15 0.50
CA PHE A 221 14.25 6.23 -0.45
C PHE A 221 14.73 5.63 -1.77
N VAL A 222 13.93 5.78 -2.83
CA VAL A 222 14.30 5.34 -4.18
C VAL A 222 14.48 6.59 -5.03
N SER A 223 15.74 7.02 -5.16
CA SER A 223 16.17 8.03 -6.12
C SER A 223 16.45 7.36 -7.47
N SER A 224 15.98 7.95 -8.56
CA SER A 224 16.27 7.49 -9.93
C SER A 224 17.65 7.95 -10.44
N ARG A 225 18.51 8.53 -9.59
CA ARG A 225 19.79 9.14 -10.01
C ARG A 225 21.03 8.35 -9.58
N GLU A 226 21.97 8.25 -10.50
CA GLU A 226 23.38 7.86 -10.26
C GLU A 226 24.31 9.07 -9.99
N THR A 227 23.80 10.30 -9.87
CA THR A 227 24.65 11.50 -9.69
C THR A 227 24.17 12.48 -8.62
N ILE A 228 25.15 12.97 -7.86
CA ILE A 228 25.12 13.56 -6.50
C ILE A 228 24.47 14.96 -6.39
N ASN A 229 23.74 15.47 -7.39
CA ASN A 229 23.24 16.84 -7.31
C ASN A 229 21.74 16.99 -7.66
N LEU A 230 20.95 17.21 -6.60
CA LEU A 230 19.66 17.92 -6.53
C LEU A 230 18.42 17.26 -7.16
N ALA A 231 17.37 17.20 -6.33
CA ALA A 231 16.03 16.60 -6.48
C ALA A 231 15.96 15.06 -6.28
N ASP A 232 16.03 14.64 -5.02
CA ASP A 232 15.67 13.28 -4.63
C ASP A 232 14.15 13.07 -4.79
N VAL A 233 13.74 12.03 -5.51
CA VAL A 233 12.34 11.57 -5.48
C VAL A 233 12.10 10.93 -4.10
N PHE A 234 11.51 11.69 -3.17
CA PHE A 234 11.23 11.24 -1.82
C PHE A 234 10.04 10.29 -1.79
N MET A 235 10.33 8.99 -1.92
CA MET A 235 9.31 7.95 -1.83
C MET A 235 9.15 7.51 -0.38
N HIS A 236 8.10 7.95 0.29
CA HIS A 236 7.79 7.48 1.63
C HIS A 236 7.08 6.12 1.57
N PHE A 237 7.83 5.02 1.68
CA PHE A 237 7.24 3.70 1.87
C PHE A 237 6.72 3.60 3.31
N THR A 238 5.40 3.54 3.50
CA THR A 238 4.85 2.97 4.73
C THR A 238 4.71 1.47 4.53
N GLN A 239 5.73 0.72 4.93
CA GLN A 239 5.64 -0.73 4.99
C GLN A 239 4.52 -1.11 5.97
N ASN A 240 3.34 -1.44 5.45
CA ASN A 240 2.21 -1.84 6.27
C ASN A 240 2.47 -3.27 6.77
N SER A 241 2.69 -3.43 8.07
CA SER A 241 3.04 -4.70 8.70
C SER A 241 1.99 -5.81 8.54
N TYR A 242 0.81 -5.50 8.01
CA TYR A 242 -0.25 -6.46 7.69
C TYR A 242 0.10 -7.41 6.53
N LEU A 243 1.08 -7.06 5.70
CA LEU A 243 1.46 -7.84 4.51
C LEU A 243 2.74 -8.67 4.69
N ARG A 244 3.44 -8.58 5.85
CA ARG A 244 4.59 -9.45 6.18
C ARG A 244 4.14 -10.81 6.69
N GLY A 245 3.43 -11.57 5.86
CA GLY A 245 3.09 -12.97 6.15
C GLY A 245 2.33 -13.18 7.47
N ILE A 246 2.16 -14.45 7.83
CA ILE A 246 1.48 -14.84 9.06
C ILE A 246 2.38 -14.48 10.26
N ALA A 247 1.90 -13.62 11.15
CA ALA A 247 2.63 -13.24 12.36
C ALA A 247 2.60 -14.40 13.36
N THR A 248 3.72 -15.13 13.49
CA THR A 248 3.83 -16.29 14.38
C THR A 248 4.57 -15.97 15.67
N LEU A 249 4.10 -16.50 16.80
CA LEU A 249 4.83 -16.54 18.06
C LEU A 249 6.08 -17.42 17.91
N LYS A 250 7.23 -16.89 18.33
CA LYS A 250 8.50 -17.64 18.43
C LYS A 250 8.93 -17.71 19.88
N ASP A 251 9.62 -18.78 20.28
CA ASP A 251 10.05 -19.00 21.67
C ASP A 251 10.85 -17.81 22.25
N LYS A 252 11.71 -17.18 21.44
CA LYS A 252 12.45 -15.98 21.86
C LYS A 252 11.53 -14.80 22.23
N LYS A 253 10.48 -14.56 21.43
CA LYS A 253 9.50 -13.49 21.70
C LYS A 253 8.68 -13.78 22.96
N MET A 254 8.35 -15.04 23.18
CA MET A 254 7.64 -15.47 24.37
C MET A 254 8.48 -15.25 25.65
N ALA A 255 9.79 -15.51 25.56
CA ALA A 255 10.71 -15.19 26.66
C ALA A 255 10.75 -13.68 26.93
N ASP A 256 10.77 -12.83 25.90
CA ASP A 256 10.72 -11.38 26.06
C ASP A 256 9.46 -10.91 26.80
N TRP A 257 8.29 -11.53 26.54
CA TRP A 257 7.04 -11.18 27.23
C TRP A 257 7.08 -11.51 28.72
N ILE A 258 7.77 -12.59 29.10
CA ILE A 258 7.78 -13.09 30.48
C ILE A 258 8.88 -12.44 31.30
N TYR A 259 10.05 -12.21 30.71
CA TYR A 259 11.25 -11.81 31.44
C TYR A 259 11.63 -10.32 31.28
N ASN A 260 11.12 -9.60 30.27
CA ASN A 260 11.41 -8.17 30.05
C ASN A 260 10.19 -7.27 30.34
N SER A 261 9.83 -7.15 31.62
CA SER A 261 8.69 -6.36 32.09
C SER A 261 9.04 -4.94 32.55
N SER A 262 9.91 -4.22 31.81
CA SER A 262 10.07 -2.77 32.06
C SER A 262 8.97 -1.98 31.33
N TYR A 263 8.49 -0.89 31.95
CA TYR A 263 7.40 -0.06 31.43
C TYR A 263 7.63 0.40 29.97
N LYS A 264 8.89 0.62 29.59
CA LYS A 264 9.30 1.02 28.22
C LYS A 264 9.04 -0.08 27.18
N HIS A 265 9.20 -1.35 27.55
CA HIS A 265 8.99 -2.50 26.68
C HIS A 265 7.54 -3.01 26.67
N TRP A 266 6.77 -2.71 27.72
CA TRP A 266 5.40 -3.21 27.87
C TRP A 266 4.46 -2.80 26.73
N ASN A 267 4.53 -1.53 26.29
CA ASN A 267 3.75 -1.06 25.14
C ASN A 267 4.11 -1.80 23.83
N THR A 268 5.36 -2.26 23.70
CA THR A 268 5.83 -3.04 22.55
C THR A 268 5.37 -4.50 22.64
N ILE A 269 5.33 -5.06 23.85
CA ILE A 269 4.80 -6.40 24.14
C ILE A 269 3.30 -6.44 23.82
N LYS A 270 2.50 -5.48 24.32
CA LYS A 270 1.06 -5.37 24.01
C LYS A 270 0.76 -5.33 22.52
N LYS A 271 1.52 -4.51 21.76
CA LYS A 271 1.36 -4.42 20.30
C LYS A 271 1.68 -5.75 19.59
N ASN A 272 2.72 -6.47 20.05
CA ASN A 272 3.05 -7.78 19.49
C ASN A 272 1.97 -8.84 19.81
N ILE A 273 1.43 -8.82 21.03
CA ILE A 273 0.32 -9.71 21.43
C ILE A 273 -0.87 -9.45 20.49
N ARG A 274 -1.34 -8.20 20.40
CA ARG A 274 -2.46 -7.84 19.51
C ARG A 274 -2.23 -8.25 18.06
N LEU A 275 -0.99 -8.17 17.55
CA LEU A 275 -0.67 -8.59 16.18
C LEU A 275 -0.75 -10.11 15.99
N ILE A 276 -0.21 -10.90 16.92
CA ILE A 276 -0.24 -12.38 16.85
C ILE A 276 -1.67 -12.90 17.02
N PHE A 277 -2.47 -12.25 17.87
CA PHE A 277 -3.86 -12.62 18.15
C PHE A 277 -4.87 -11.87 17.25
N SER A 278 -4.40 -11.13 16.23
CA SER A 278 -5.26 -10.39 15.30
C SER A 278 -6.04 -11.26 14.32
N SER A 279 -5.60 -12.50 14.09
CA SER A 279 -6.27 -13.44 13.18
C SER A 279 -6.02 -14.90 13.56
N GLU A 280 -6.97 -15.77 13.20
CA GLU A 280 -6.85 -17.22 13.41
C GLU A 280 -5.64 -17.82 12.67
N ALA A 281 -5.28 -17.28 11.51
CA ALA A 281 -4.10 -17.72 10.76
C ALA A 281 -2.79 -17.46 11.52
N CYS A 282 -2.66 -16.30 12.18
CA CYS A 282 -1.51 -15.95 13.03
C CYS A 282 -1.38 -16.89 14.23
N ILE A 283 -2.50 -17.19 14.89
CA ILE A 283 -2.54 -18.12 16.02
C ILE A 283 -2.18 -19.53 15.55
N ASN A 284 -2.84 -20.04 14.51
CA ASN A 284 -2.58 -21.39 13.99
C ASN A 284 -1.12 -21.53 13.52
N GLY A 285 -0.60 -20.54 12.80
CA GLY A 285 0.79 -20.50 12.35
C GLY A 285 1.82 -20.52 13.49
N SER A 286 1.45 -20.01 14.67
CA SER A 286 2.30 -20.00 15.86
C SER A 286 2.51 -21.38 16.46
N PHE A 287 1.56 -22.29 16.26
CA PHE A 287 1.52 -23.59 16.93
C PHE A 287 1.49 -24.75 15.95
N LEU A 288 2.04 -24.61 14.74
CA LEU A 288 2.05 -25.72 13.78
C LEU A 288 2.96 -26.88 14.21
N GLU A 289 2.43 -28.10 14.11
CA GLU A 289 3.16 -29.35 14.30
C GLU A 289 4.02 -29.63 13.05
N LYS A 290 5.34 -29.71 13.22
CA LYS A 290 6.29 -29.98 12.13
C LYS A 290 6.62 -31.47 12.05
N ARG A 291 6.68 -32.01 10.84
CA ARG A 291 7.32 -33.30 10.52
C ARG A 291 8.36 -33.03 9.43
N ASP A 292 9.64 -33.09 9.81
CA ASP A 292 10.76 -32.74 8.94
C ASP A 292 10.61 -31.31 8.37
N ASN A 293 10.67 -31.14 7.05
CA ASN A 293 10.52 -29.86 6.35
C ASN A 293 9.06 -29.47 6.05
N HIS A 294 8.07 -30.28 6.45
CA HIS A 294 6.65 -30.05 6.15
C HIS A 294 5.77 -29.99 7.42
N PHE A 295 4.59 -29.35 7.32
CA PHE A 295 3.62 -29.28 8.41
C PHE A 295 2.67 -30.48 8.37
N LYS A 296 2.31 -31.01 9.54
CA LYS A 296 1.49 -32.23 9.66
C LYS A 296 -0.01 -31.89 9.64
N THR A 297 -0.57 -31.62 8.48
CA THR A 297 -2.02 -31.33 8.32
C THR A 297 -2.71 -32.44 7.52
N SER A 298 -3.80 -33.01 8.04
CA SER A 298 -4.67 -33.95 7.33
C SER A 298 -6.14 -33.72 7.70
N LYS A 299 -7.08 -34.46 7.09
CA LYS A 299 -8.51 -34.39 7.48
C LYS A 299 -8.76 -34.83 8.94
N GLU A 300 -7.84 -35.59 9.53
CA GLU A 300 -7.95 -36.17 10.87
C GLU A 300 -7.01 -35.48 11.88
N VAL A 301 -6.06 -34.67 11.40
CA VAL A 301 -5.04 -34.00 12.21
C VAL A 301 -5.04 -32.51 11.87
N SER A 302 -5.44 -31.68 12.85
CA SER A 302 -5.54 -30.21 12.70
C SER A 302 -4.21 -29.54 12.32
N GLY A 303 -3.08 -30.23 12.53
CA GLY A 303 -1.73 -29.72 12.35
C GLY A 303 -1.30 -28.67 13.37
N VAL A 304 -2.07 -28.52 14.45
CA VAL A 304 -1.74 -27.69 15.59
C VAL A 304 -1.15 -28.56 16.70
N ASP A 305 0.05 -28.22 17.15
CA ASP A 305 0.76 -28.81 18.28
C ASP A 305 0.13 -28.36 19.60
N MET A 306 -0.89 -29.11 20.04
CA MET A 306 -1.63 -28.84 21.29
C MET A 306 -0.73 -28.92 22.54
N SER A 307 0.40 -29.62 22.48
CA SER A 307 1.37 -29.65 23.58
C SER A 307 2.08 -28.30 23.73
N LYS A 308 2.47 -27.68 22.61
CA LYS A 308 2.99 -26.30 22.62
C LYS A 308 1.96 -25.26 23.04
N VAL A 309 0.71 -25.41 22.62
CA VAL A 309 -0.39 -24.52 23.07
C VAL A 309 -0.56 -24.59 24.59
N LYS A 310 -0.61 -25.80 25.17
CA LYS A 310 -0.70 -25.99 26.62
C LYS A 310 0.50 -25.42 27.36
N HIS A 311 1.72 -25.63 26.82
CA HIS A 311 2.94 -25.07 27.39
C HIS A 311 2.97 -23.54 27.34
N PHE A 312 2.51 -22.97 26.22
CA PHE A 312 2.33 -21.53 26.07
C PHE A 312 1.40 -20.98 27.15
N TYR A 313 0.21 -21.55 27.25
CA TYR A 313 -0.81 -21.14 28.23
C TYR A 313 -0.30 -21.20 29.68
N LYS A 314 0.41 -22.27 30.05
CA LYS A 314 0.97 -22.43 31.39
C LYS A 314 1.94 -21.31 31.74
N LYS A 315 2.84 -20.97 30.82
CA LYS A 315 3.85 -19.91 31.01
C LYS A 315 3.27 -18.50 31.05
N ILE A 316 2.28 -18.18 30.21
CA ILE A 316 1.66 -16.84 30.23
C ILE A 316 0.80 -16.64 31.47
N LYS A 317 0.19 -17.70 32.02
CA LYS A 317 -0.62 -17.65 33.25
C LYS A 317 0.20 -17.20 34.47
N GLU A 318 1.50 -17.44 34.48
CA GLU A 318 2.42 -17.00 35.53
C GLU A 318 2.69 -15.47 35.49
N LYS A 319 2.22 -14.77 34.45
CA LYS A 319 2.32 -13.31 34.27
C LYS A 319 0.94 -12.68 33.98
N PRO A 320 0.21 -12.23 35.01
CA PRO A 320 -1.17 -11.74 34.87
C PRO A 320 -1.37 -10.61 33.86
N GLU A 321 -0.39 -9.71 33.73
CA GLU A 321 -0.44 -8.57 32.80
C GLU A 321 -0.43 -9.02 31.34
N VAL A 322 0.39 -10.03 30.99
CA VAL A 322 0.45 -10.64 29.66
C VAL A 322 -0.81 -11.47 29.42
N PHE A 323 -1.23 -12.22 30.44
CA PHE A 323 -2.40 -13.08 30.37
C PHE A 323 -3.70 -12.32 30.09
N GLN A 324 -3.86 -11.10 30.60
CA GLN A 324 -5.04 -10.27 30.33
C GLN A 324 -5.08 -9.67 28.92
N GLU A 325 -3.92 -9.54 28.26
CA GLU A 325 -3.84 -8.94 26.92
C GLU A 325 -3.90 -9.99 25.80
N VAL A 326 -3.59 -11.26 26.10
CA VAL A 326 -3.72 -12.43 25.23
C VAL A 326 -5.15 -12.93 25.21
#